data_AF-A0A2S7WIP4-F1
#
_entry.id   AF-A0A2S7WIP4-F1
#
_cell.length_a   1.000
_cell.length_b   1.000
_cell.length_c   1.000
_cell.angle_alpha   90.00
_cell.angle_beta   90.00
_cell.angle_gamma   90.00
#
_symmetry.space_group_name_H-M   'P 1'
#
loop_
_entity.id
_entity.type
_entity.pdbx_description
1 polymer ?
#
loop_
_entity_poly.entity_id
_entity_poly.type
_entity_poly.pdbx_seq_one_letter_code
_entity_poly.pdbx_strand_id
1 'polypeptide(L)' 'MFLGAYFTTGRIIFIIFFVLAFGALIVWSYKADGKNHARYYKNAGKKVAIYGGLIIAVFIAIRLIFGN' A
#
# COMPACT_ATOMS: atom_id res chain seq x y z
N MET A 1 -20.05 30.30 15.13
CA MET A 1 -21.20 29.36 15.00
C MET A 1 -21.42 28.86 13.56
N PHE A 2 -20.41 28.86 12.67
CA PHE A 2 -20.58 28.39 11.28
C PHE A 2 -20.48 26.86 11.14
N LEU A 3 -19.73 26.18 12.02
CA LEU A 3 -19.54 24.72 11.96
C LEU A 3 -20.84 23.94 12.21
N GLY A 4 -21.73 24.44 13.07
CA GLY A 4 -23.00 23.77 13.39
C GLY A 4 -23.95 23.64 12.19
N ALA A 5 -23.88 24.55 11.21
CA ALA A 5 -24.69 24.48 9.99
C ALA A 5 -24.27 23.35 9.04
N TYR A 6 -22.99 22.93 9.09
CA TYR A 6 -22.46 21.88 8.22
C TYR A 6 -22.56 20.48 8.84
N PHE A 7 -22.49 20.38 10.17
CA PHE A 7 -22.54 19.13 10.93
C PHE A 7 -23.91 18.88 11.54
N THR A 8 -24.94 18.75 10.69
CA THR A 8 -26.27 18.32 11.15
C THR A 8 -26.23 16.86 11.62
N THR A 9 -27.12 16.48 12.53
CA THR A 9 -27.19 15.11 13.08
C THR A 9 -27.23 14.04 11.99
N GLY A 10 -28.04 14.26 10.94
CA GLY A 10 -28.13 13.32 9.81
C GLY A 10 -26.83 13.19 9.02
N ARG A 11 -26.08 14.29 8.82
CA ARG A 11 -24.78 14.27 8.14
C ARG A 11 -23.72 13.56 8.97
N ILE A 12 -23.71 13.78 10.29
CA ILE A 12 -22.78 13.10 11.20
C ILE A 12 -23.02 11.58 11.16
N ILE A 13 -24.28 11.14 11.26
CA ILE A 13 -24.65 9.72 11.19
C ILE A 13 -24.22 9.12 9.85
N PHE A 14 -24.48 9.82 8.74
CA PHE A 14 -24.06 9.37 7.41
C PHE A 14 -22.53 9.23 7.31
N ILE A 15 -21.76 10.21 7.79
CA ILE A 15 -20.30 10.17 7.76
C ILE A 15 -19.77 8.97 8.55
N ILE A 16 -20.30 8.74 9.75
CA ILE A 16 -19.91 7.60 10.60
C ILE A 16 -20.22 6.29 9.88
N PHE A 17 -21.44 6.13 9.36
CA PHE A 17 -21.83 4.94 8.61
C PHE A 17 -20.91 4.72 7.39
N PHE A 18 -20.65 5.78 6.62
CA PHE A 18 -19.82 5.72 5.43
C PHE A 18 -18.40 5.28 5.75
N VAL A 19 -17.76 5.90 6.75
CA VAL A 19 -16.39 5.56 7.16
C VAL A 19 -16.31 4.12 7.67
N LEU A 20 -17.29 3.67 8.46
CA LEU A 20 -17.32 2.30 8.97
C LEU A 20 -17.55 1.28 7.84
N ALA A 21 -18.51 1.52 6.95
CA ALA A 21 -18.82 0.63 5.84
C ALA A 21 -17.64 0.52 4.86
N PHE A 22 -17.10 1.67 4.42
CA PHE A 22 -15.97 1.67 3.49
C PHE A 22 -14.69 1.17 4.17
N GLY A 23 -14.44 1.55 5.43
CA GLY A 23 -13.30 1.03 6.18
C GLY A 23 -13.33 -0.48 6.30
N ALA A 24 -14.49 -1.05 6.63
CA ALA A 24 -14.67 -2.50 6.70
C ALA A 24 -14.46 -3.19 5.34
N LEU A 25 -14.99 -2.61 4.25
CA LEU A 25 -14.80 -3.13 2.89
C LEU A 25 -13.33 -3.10 2.46
N ILE A 26 -12.61 -2.02 2.78
CA ILE A 26 -11.18 -1.90 2.50
C ILE A 26 -10.39 -2.97 3.26
N VAL A 27 -10.62 -3.11 4.56
CA VAL A 27 -9.94 -4.12 5.38
C VAL A 27 -10.23 -5.53 4.87
N TRP A 28 -11.49 -5.82 4.56
CA TRP A 28 -11.89 -7.11 3.99
C TRP A 28 -11.23 -7.36 2.62
N SER A 29 -11.18 -6.35 1.75
CA SER A 29 -10.55 -6.42 0.44
C SER A 29 -9.06 -6.73 0.54
N TYR A 30 -8.32 -6.02 1.39
CA TYR A 30 -6.89 -6.29 1.60
C TYR A 30 -6.63 -7.67 2.20
N LYS A 31 -7.47 -8.12 3.11
CA LYS A 31 -7.37 -9.47 3.69
C LYS A 31 -7.64 -10.55 2.64
N ALA A 32 -8.63 -10.35 1.78
CA ALA A 32 -8.94 -11.26 0.69
C ALA A 32 -7.81 -11.28 -0.35
N ASP A 33 -7.23 -10.12 -0.66
CA ASP A 33 -6.15 -9.99 -1.64
C ASP A 33 -4.84 -10.63 -1.16
N GLY A 34 -4.58 -10.71 0.15
CA GLY A 34 -3.39 -11.39 0.68
C GLY A 34 -3.22 -12.83 0.18
N LYS A 35 -4.33 -13.57 0.00
CA LYS A 35 -4.30 -14.93 -0.58
C LYS A 35 -3.97 -14.92 -2.08
N ASN A 36 -4.50 -13.95 -2.82
CA ASN A 36 -4.20 -13.78 -4.24
C ASN A 36 -2.75 -13.34 -4.46
N HIS A 37 -2.26 -12.41 -3.65
CA HIS A 37 -0.85 -12.00 -3.63
C HIS A 37 0.09 -13.18 -3.37
N ALA A 38 -0.23 -14.04 -2.40
CA ALA A 38 0.55 -15.26 -2.16
C ALA A 38 0.52 -16.22 -3.37
N ARG A 39 -0.65 -16.41 -3.99
CA ARG A 39 -0.84 -17.34 -5.11
C ARG A 39 -0.16 -16.86 -6.41
N TYR A 40 -0.36 -15.60 -6.78
CA TYR A 40 0.05 -15.06 -8.07
C TYR A 40 1.39 -14.33 -8.01
N TYR A 41 1.65 -13.54 -6.97
CA TYR A 41 2.87 -12.74 -6.87
C TYR A 41 4.05 -13.47 -6.21
N LYS A 42 3.82 -14.58 -5.47
CA LYS A 42 4.88 -15.50 -4.99
C LYS A 42 6.18 -14.80 -4.52
N ASN A 43 6.06 -13.84 -3.60
CA ASN A 43 7.18 -13.05 -3.09
C ASN A 43 7.91 -12.19 -4.14
N ALA A 44 7.21 -11.72 -5.18
CA ALA A 44 7.76 -10.87 -6.23
C ALA A 44 8.52 -9.68 -5.66
N GLY A 45 8.01 -9.01 -4.63
CA GLY A 45 8.72 -7.92 -3.96
C GLY A 45 10.09 -8.34 -3.41
N LYS A 46 10.19 -9.51 -2.77
CA LYS A 46 11.46 -10.06 -2.28
C LYS A 46 12.42 -10.36 -3.44
N LYS A 47 11.89 -10.91 -4.54
CA LYS A 47 12.68 -11.20 -5.74
C LYS A 47 13.22 -9.91 -6.37
N VAL A 48 12.37 -8.91 -6.55
CA VAL A 48 12.77 -7.60 -7.10
C VAL A 48 13.83 -6.93 -6.22
N ALA A 49 13.67 -6.97 -4.90
CA ALA A 49 14.67 -6.42 -3.98
C ALA A 49 16.03 -7.14 -4.11
N ILE A 50 16.04 -8.47 -4.22
CA ILE A 50 17.27 -9.26 -4.37
C ILE A 50 17.93 -8.99 -5.73
N TYR A 51 17.20 -9.16 -6.83
CA TYR A 51 17.79 -9.02 -8.18
C TYR A 51 18.13 -7.57 -8.49
N GLY A 52 17.25 -6.63 -8.15
CA GLY A 52 17.51 -5.19 -8.30
C GLY A 52 18.69 -4.74 -7.46
N GLY A 53 18.75 -5.17 -6.19
CA GLY A 53 19.87 -4.89 -5.30
C GLY A 53 21.19 -5.48 -5.82
N LEU A 54 21.16 -6.71 -6.34
CA LEU A 54 22.33 -7.35 -6.95
C LEU A 54 22.84 -6.56 -8.16
N ILE A 55 21.94 -6.15 -9.06
CA ILE A 55 22.30 -5.35 -10.24
C ILE A 55 22.95 -4.03 -9.83
N ILE A 56 22.36 -3.32 -8.86
CA ILE A 56 22.92 -2.07 -8.33
C ILE A 56 24.30 -2.32 -7.71
N ALA A 57 24.44 -3.37 -6.90
CA ALA A 57 25.71 -3.71 -6.26
C ALA A 57 26.81 -4.02 -7.28
N VAL A 58 26.49 -4.83 -8.31
CA VAL A 58 27.41 -5.15 -9.41
C VAL A 58 27.79 -3.88 -10.19
N PHE A 59 26.81 -3.03 -10.52
CA PHE A 59 27.06 -1.78 -11.22
C PHE A 59 28.01 -0.86 -10.42
N ILE A 60 27.78 -0.70 -9.12
CA ILE A 60 28.63 0.08 -8.23
C ILE A 60 30.05 -0.53 -8.17
N ALA A 61 30.16 -1.85 -8.03
CA ALA A 61 31.45 -2.54 -7.98
C ALA A 61 32.26 -2.34 -9.26
N ILE A 62 31.63 -2.51 -10.44
CA ILE A 62 32.27 -2.25 -11.73
C ILE A 62 32.73 -0.79 -11.83
N ARG A 63 31.87 0.15 -11.43
CA ARG A 63 32.20 1.58 -11.47
C ARG A 63 33.41 1.93 -10.59
N LEU A 64 33.54 1.30 -9.43
CA LEU A 64 34.66 1.52 -8.51
C LEU A 64 35.97 0.89 -9.02
N ILE A 65 35.91 -0.29 -9.64
CA ILE A 65 37.10 -1.02 -10.09
C ILE A 65 37.62 -0.49 -11.43
N PHE A 66 36.72 -0.19 -12.38
CA PHE A 66 37.07 0.12 -13.77
C PHE A 66 36.76 1.58 -14.16
N GLY A 67 36.08 2.34 -13.31
CA GLY A 67 35.67 3.72 -13.58
C GLY A 67 36.46 4.78 -12.82
N ASN A 68 37.55 4.39 -12.15
CA ASN A 68 38.64 5.28 -11.74
C ASN A 68 39.63 5.47 -12.91
#